data_AF-A0A0C4F2T7-F1
#
_entry.id   AF-A0A0C4F2T7-F1
#
_cell.length_a   1.000
_cell.length_b   1.000
_cell.length_c   1.000
_cell.angle_alpha   90.00
_cell.angle_beta   90.00
_cell.angle_gamma   90.00
#
_symmetry.space_group_name_H-M   'P 1'
#
loop_
_entity.id
_entity.type
_entity.pdbx_description
1 polymer ?
#
loop_
_entity_poly.entity_id
_entity_poly.type
_entity_poly.pdbx_seq_one_letter_code
_entity_poly.pdbx_strand_id
1 'polypeptide(L)'
;MLEVLRVGSHLVLLFVQAVLLQLVWTQPAYLDSRRVRWTRISLLPLTLGVLFSNHAAMKDHPGIVRQFKVNLGCTFAGQLFKSILLAFTRPSAAEVAQTREAPQGLSAPATLVQAALLVVNGSSNPAKQPKLVTEGPNHTVRADLVFLLSTIRRMLVLNSFGLLGLYCWKSVHDDRLVGRYPMLKRYEAQMTAVVWGLFCWTGIDLTGCLVRLAAFASKSVHRLLAPAIPSHRLPAAPDFSRVDLEQTCPFLFANSPLEASSISAFWGRHWHTVLQGLFVEAGAVPLTSLVRWAFGTHKPPPKLLRLSGIIGAFAVSAIMHEVGVWSAGPFDRRLRTSVFFLSQGVAVCLESAFKSLSGQRVTGPLGRIWTFAWLIFFGTPMIDAWLENLTYDKQKMFDEAERLGFWRMLFTPLILPKLIFSRD
;
A
#
# COMPACT_ATOMS: atom_id res chain seq x y z
N MET A 1 22.64 -7.99 -14.39
CA MET A 1 21.41 -8.61 -14.93
C MET A 1 21.06 -9.92 -14.21
N LEU A 2 22.01 -10.85 -14.05
CA LEU A 2 21.83 -12.12 -13.31
C LEU A 2 21.43 -11.97 -11.82
N GLU A 3 21.96 -10.98 -11.11
CA GLU A 3 21.63 -10.76 -9.69
C GLU A 3 20.21 -10.22 -9.47
N VAL A 4 19.71 -9.35 -10.38
CA VAL A 4 18.33 -8.86 -10.35
C VAL A 4 17.34 -10.01 -10.66
N LEU A 5 17.71 -10.91 -11.57
CA LEU A 5 16.97 -12.16 -11.83
C LEU A 5 16.90 -13.07 -10.59
N ARG A 6 17.96 -13.09 -9.77
CA ARG A 6 18.03 -13.90 -8.54
C ARG A 6 17.07 -13.41 -7.45
N VAL A 7 16.77 -12.11 -7.39
CA VAL A 7 15.83 -11.55 -6.41
C VAL A 7 14.39 -11.54 -6.94
N GLY A 8 14.18 -11.59 -8.27
CA GLY A 8 12.86 -11.47 -8.90
C GLY A 8 12.23 -12.75 -9.45
N SER A 9 12.94 -13.88 -9.53
CA SER A 9 12.46 -15.11 -10.18
C SER A 9 11.10 -15.65 -9.70
N HIS A 10 10.73 -15.47 -8.42
CA HIS A 10 9.41 -15.88 -7.90
C HIS A 10 8.24 -15.17 -8.60
N LEU A 11 8.46 -13.98 -9.17
CA LEU A 11 7.44 -13.23 -9.91
C LEU A 11 6.94 -13.98 -11.13
N VAL A 12 7.78 -14.82 -11.75
CA VAL A 12 7.39 -15.64 -12.91
C VAL A 12 6.37 -16.70 -12.48
N LEU A 13 6.64 -17.39 -11.38
CA LEU A 13 5.71 -18.41 -10.85
C LEU A 13 4.40 -17.76 -10.37
N LEU A 14 4.50 -16.61 -9.71
CA LEU A 14 3.34 -15.84 -9.27
C LEU A 14 2.49 -15.36 -10.46
N PHE A 15 3.14 -14.92 -11.54
CA PHE A 15 2.49 -14.55 -12.80
C PHE A 15 1.77 -15.73 -13.44
N VAL A 16 2.40 -16.91 -13.49
CA VAL A 16 1.73 -18.13 -13.98
C VAL A 16 0.49 -18.45 -13.15
N GLN A 17 0.56 -18.35 -11.81
CA GLN A 17 -0.62 -18.53 -10.97
C GLN A 17 -1.72 -17.48 -11.25
N ALA A 18 -1.33 -16.23 -11.47
CA ALA A 18 -2.26 -15.15 -11.81
C ALA A 18 -2.96 -15.39 -13.15
N VAL A 19 -2.23 -15.86 -14.18
CA VAL A 19 -2.80 -16.26 -15.47
C VAL A 19 -3.83 -17.37 -15.29
N LEU A 20 -3.50 -18.41 -14.52
CA LEU A 20 -4.42 -19.52 -14.26
C LEU A 20 -5.69 -19.06 -13.53
N LEU A 21 -5.58 -18.16 -12.55
CA LEU A 21 -6.76 -17.58 -11.90
C LEU A 21 -7.59 -16.72 -12.86
N GLN A 22 -6.93 -15.90 -13.68
CA GLN A 22 -7.61 -15.05 -14.66
C GLN A 22 -8.40 -15.89 -15.67
N LEU A 23 -7.86 -17.02 -16.13
CA LEU A 23 -8.56 -17.96 -17.01
C LEU A 23 -9.82 -18.55 -16.37
N VAL A 24 -9.78 -18.88 -15.08
CA VAL A 24 -10.96 -19.37 -14.32
C VAL A 24 -12.05 -18.31 -14.24
N TRP A 25 -11.67 -17.03 -14.16
CA TRP A 25 -12.59 -15.90 -14.08
C TRP A 25 -13.21 -15.52 -15.42
N THR A 26 -12.45 -15.64 -16.52
CA THR A 26 -12.89 -15.20 -17.84
C THR A 26 -13.52 -16.31 -18.67
N GLN A 27 -13.21 -17.57 -18.39
CA GLN A 27 -13.69 -18.71 -19.17
C GLN A 27 -14.42 -19.73 -18.28
N PRO A 28 -15.76 -19.85 -18.41
CA PRO A 28 -16.56 -20.78 -17.63
C PRO A 28 -16.11 -22.24 -17.71
N ALA A 29 -15.53 -22.65 -18.84
CA ALA A 29 -14.99 -24.00 -19.05
C ALA A 29 -13.91 -24.39 -18.02
N TYR A 30 -13.22 -23.41 -17.43
CA TYR A 30 -12.19 -23.65 -16.44
C TYR A 30 -12.68 -23.54 -14.98
N LEU A 31 -13.93 -23.12 -14.73
CA LEU A 31 -14.47 -22.94 -13.38
C LEU A 31 -14.47 -24.24 -12.56
N ASP A 32 -14.86 -25.35 -13.20
CA ASP A 32 -14.91 -26.69 -12.61
C ASP A 32 -13.75 -27.59 -13.07
N SER A 33 -12.76 -27.02 -13.77
CA SER A 33 -11.62 -27.79 -14.26
C SER A 33 -10.74 -28.28 -13.12
N ARG A 34 -10.82 -29.58 -12.83
CA ARG A 34 -9.97 -30.26 -11.84
C ARG A 34 -8.48 -30.06 -12.15
N ARG A 35 -8.09 -30.10 -13.43
CA ARG A 35 -6.69 -29.90 -13.85
C ARG A 35 -6.19 -28.51 -13.44
N VAL A 36 -6.88 -27.44 -13.81
CA VAL A 36 -6.48 -26.06 -13.48
C VAL A 36 -6.39 -25.85 -11.96
N ARG A 37 -7.35 -26.39 -11.20
CA ARG A 37 -7.34 -26.33 -9.74
C ARG A 37 -6.10 -26.99 -9.14
N TRP A 38 -5.79 -28.23 -9.51
CA TRP A 38 -4.64 -28.95 -8.96
C TRP A 38 -3.31 -28.37 -9.42
N THR A 39 -3.23 -27.83 -10.65
CA THR A 39 -2.04 -27.10 -11.11
C THR A 39 -1.75 -25.89 -10.22
N ARG A 40 -2.76 -25.07 -9.92
CA ARG A 40 -2.61 -23.90 -9.02
C ARG A 40 -2.14 -24.30 -7.62
N ILE A 41 -2.75 -25.33 -7.03
CA ILE A 41 -2.36 -25.84 -5.71
C ILE A 41 -0.93 -26.41 -5.72
N SER A 42 -0.56 -27.16 -6.77
CA SER A 42 0.77 -27.79 -6.87
C SER A 42 1.88 -26.78 -7.13
N LEU A 43 1.57 -25.64 -7.76
CA LEU A 43 2.52 -24.54 -7.97
C LEU A 43 2.81 -23.75 -6.69
N LEU A 44 1.95 -23.82 -5.67
CA LEU A 44 2.13 -23.09 -4.43
C LEU A 44 3.45 -23.40 -3.71
N PRO A 45 3.80 -24.67 -3.37
CA PRO A 45 5.06 -24.97 -2.69
C PRO A 45 6.29 -24.52 -3.49
N LEU A 46 6.26 -24.63 -4.82
CA LEU A 46 7.33 -24.13 -5.69
C LEU A 46 7.44 -22.61 -5.63
N THR A 47 6.30 -21.92 -5.71
CA THR A 47 6.25 -20.45 -5.65
C THR A 47 6.77 -19.94 -4.32
N LEU A 48 6.35 -20.57 -3.21
CA LEU A 48 6.81 -20.22 -1.87
C LEU A 48 8.29 -20.52 -1.67
N GLY A 49 8.77 -21.68 -2.13
CA GLY A 49 10.19 -22.03 -2.04
C GLY A 49 11.10 -21.00 -2.73
N VAL A 50 10.75 -20.61 -3.97
CA VAL A 50 11.50 -19.58 -4.71
C VAL A 50 11.32 -18.20 -4.06
N LEU A 51 10.13 -17.86 -3.57
CA LEU A 51 9.88 -16.60 -2.88
C LEU A 51 10.75 -16.44 -1.63
N PHE A 52 10.81 -17.47 -0.78
CA PHE A 52 11.66 -17.45 0.41
C PHE A 52 13.15 -17.43 0.07
N SER A 53 13.58 -18.20 -0.95
CA SER A 53 14.96 -18.14 -1.44
C SER A 53 15.34 -16.74 -1.93
N ASN A 54 14.45 -16.08 -2.67
CA ASN A 54 14.67 -14.73 -3.17
C ASN A 54 14.66 -13.68 -2.06
N HIS A 55 13.79 -13.85 -1.06
CA HIS A 55 13.75 -12.99 0.12
C HIS A 55 15.05 -13.07 0.92
N ALA A 56 15.56 -14.28 1.17
CA ALA A 56 16.85 -14.49 1.83
C ALA A 56 17.99 -13.84 1.04
N ALA A 57 18.04 -14.07 -0.29
CA ALA A 57 19.05 -13.45 -1.15
C ALA A 57 18.97 -11.91 -1.14
N MET A 58 17.76 -11.33 -1.09
CA MET A 58 17.55 -9.88 -1.01
C MET A 58 18.01 -9.32 0.34
N LYS A 59 17.67 -10.00 1.44
CA LYS A 59 18.06 -9.63 2.80
C LYS A 59 19.58 -9.55 2.95
N ASP A 60 20.30 -10.52 2.41
CA ASP A 60 21.75 -10.61 2.53
C ASP A 60 22.51 -9.79 1.47
N HIS A 61 21.79 -9.19 0.52
CA HIS A 61 22.42 -8.42 -0.56
C HIS A 61 23.09 -7.13 -0.04
N PRO A 62 24.42 -6.94 -0.21
CA PRO A 62 25.13 -5.78 0.33
C PRO A 62 24.81 -4.48 -0.42
N GLY A 63 24.50 -4.56 -1.73
CA GLY A 63 24.22 -3.39 -2.57
C GLY A 63 22.83 -2.73 -2.40
N ILE A 64 21.93 -3.34 -1.62
CA ILE A 64 20.57 -2.81 -1.39
C ILE A 64 20.56 -2.05 -0.07
N VAL A 65 20.18 -0.77 -0.11
CA VAL A 65 20.11 0.08 1.09
C VAL A 65 19.00 -0.43 2.02
N ARG A 66 19.23 -0.39 3.34
CA ARG A 66 18.34 -0.97 4.36
C ARG A 66 16.90 -0.44 4.27
N GLN A 67 16.72 0.86 4.03
CA GLN A 67 15.42 1.50 3.86
C GLN A 67 14.64 0.89 2.67
N PHE A 68 15.35 0.55 1.59
CA PHE A 68 14.73 -0.11 0.43
C PHE A 68 14.41 -1.57 0.74
N LYS A 69 15.23 -2.26 1.54
CA LYS A 69 14.94 -3.63 2.01
C LYS A 69 13.64 -3.71 2.79
N VAL A 70 13.27 -2.68 3.57
CA VAL A 70 11.97 -2.66 4.27
C VAL A 70 10.80 -2.73 3.29
N ASN A 71 10.80 -1.87 2.28
CA ASN A 71 9.73 -1.84 1.27
C ASN A 71 9.69 -3.13 0.44
N LEU A 72 10.86 -3.66 0.06
CA LEU A 72 10.93 -4.95 -0.62
C LEU A 72 10.40 -6.07 0.28
N GLY A 73 10.78 -6.11 1.56
CA GLY A 73 10.30 -7.09 2.53
C GLY A 73 8.78 -7.08 2.68
N CYS A 74 8.16 -5.89 2.80
CA CYS A 74 6.71 -5.76 2.77
C CYS A 74 6.11 -6.31 1.47
N THR A 75 6.76 -6.08 0.33
CA THR A 75 6.33 -6.59 -0.97
C THR A 75 6.40 -8.12 -1.03
N PHE A 76 7.49 -8.72 -0.55
CA PHE A 76 7.66 -10.17 -0.44
C PHE A 76 6.58 -10.80 0.45
N ALA A 77 6.28 -10.21 1.60
CA ALA A 77 5.21 -10.69 2.47
C ALA A 77 3.83 -10.54 1.82
N GLY A 78 3.59 -9.44 1.10
CA GLY A 78 2.37 -9.27 0.30
C GLY A 78 2.24 -10.38 -0.76
N GLN A 79 3.33 -10.70 -1.46
CA GLN A 79 3.38 -11.75 -2.47
C GLN A 79 3.24 -13.17 -1.89
N LEU A 80 3.69 -13.40 -0.65
CA LEU A 80 3.41 -14.63 0.09
C LEU A 80 1.89 -14.83 0.23
N PHE A 81 1.17 -13.83 0.73
CA PHE A 81 -0.28 -13.89 0.86
C PHE A 81 -0.96 -14.03 -0.52
N LYS A 82 -0.50 -13.29 -1.52
CA LYS A 82 -1.00 -13.44 -2.90
C LYS A 82 -0.80 -14.85 -3.44
N SER A 83 0.35 -15.49 -3.21
CA SER A 83 0.59 -16.87 -3.66
C SER A 83 -0.47 -17.81 -3.11
N ILE A 84 -0.83 -17.66 -1.83
CA ILE A 84 -1.88 -18.45 -1.18
C ILE A 84 -3.25 -18.12 -1.80
N LEU A 85 -3.58 -16.84 -1.95
CA LEU A 85 -4.85 -16.40 -2.55
C LEU A 85 -4.99 -16.89 -4.00
N LEU A 86 -3.94 -16.76 -4.82
CA LEU A 86 -3.92 -17.21 -6.20
C LEU A 86 -3.94 -18.74 -6.33
N ALA A 87 -3.60 -19.50 -5.29
CA ALA A 87 -3.75 -20.95 -5.27
C ALA A 87 -5.18 -21.39 -4.92
N PHE A 88 -5.81 -20.74 -3.93
CA PHE A 88 -7.06 -21.24 -3.32
C PHE A 88 -8.33 -20.46 -3.68
N THR A 89 -8.23 -19.24 -4.20
CA THR A 89 -9.41 -18.43 -4.53
C THR A 89 -10.19 -19.06 -5.66
N ARG A 90 -11.52 -19.13 -5.50
CA ARG A 90 -12.46 -19.61 -6.50
C ARG A 90 -13.58 -18.59 -6.67
N PRO A 91 -13.83 -18.07 -7.90
CA PRO A 91 -14.97 -17.19 -8.12
C PRO A 91 -16.28 -17.97 -7.97
N SER A 92 -17.32 -17.26 -7.56
CA SER A 92 -18.70 -17.73 -7.63
C SER A 92 -19.21 -17.72 -9.07
N ALA A 93 -20.20 -18.56 -9.38
CA ALA A 93 -20.82 -18.59 -10.71
C ALA A 93 -21.41 -17.23 -11.13
N ALA A 94 -21.92 -16.46 -10.17
CA ALA A 94 -22.44 -15.11 -10.40
C ALA A 94 -21.34 -14.10 -10.80
N GLU A 95 -20.16 -14.17 -10.17
CA GLU A 95 -19.03 -13.30 -10.50
C GLU A 95 -18.48 -13.59 -11.91
N VAL A 96 -18.43 -14.87 -12.31
CA VAL A 96 -18.05 -15.26 -13.68
C VAL A 96 -19.08 -14.75 -14.70
N ALA A 97 -20.38 -14.84 -14.37
CA ALA A 97 -21.45 -14.33 -15.23
C ALA A 97 -21.39 -12.80 -15.42
N GLN A 98 -21.14 -12.04 -14.36
CA GLN A 98 -20.97 -10.58 -14.45
C GLN A 98 -19.75 -10.17 -15.29
N THR A 99 -18.68 -10.97 -15.25
CA THR A 99 -17.47 -10.72 -16.05
C THR A 99 -17.73 -10.92 -17.55
N ARG A 100 -18.74 -11.72 -17.92
CA ARG A 100 -19.17 -11.98 -19.30
C ARG A 100 -19.94 -10.82 -19.94
N GLU A 101 -20.63 -10.02 -19.13
CA GLU A 101 -21.40 -8.85 -19.63
C GLU A 101 -20.48 -7.67 -20.00
N ALA A 102 -19.21 -7.71 -19.60
CA ALA A 102 -18.20 -6.78 -20.11
C ALA A 102 -17.96 -7.07 -21.60
N PRO A 103 -18.09 -6.05 -22.49
CA PRO A 103 -17.94 -6.26 -23.92
C PRO A 103 -16.49 -6.67 -24.22
N GLN A 104 -16.35 -7.80 -24.93
CA GLN A 104 -15.12 -8.46 -25.42
C GLN A 104 -14.74 -9.73 -24.64
N GLY A 105 -14.81 -10.87 -25.33
CA GLY A 105 -14.00 -12.03 -24.94
C GLY A 105 -12.54 -11.57 -24.91
N LEU A 106 -11.91 -11.61 -23.72
CA LEU A 106 -10.55 -11.08 -23.57
C LEU A 106 -9.60 -11.83 -24.50
N SER A 107 -8.93 -11.09 -25.38
CA SER A 107 -7.83 -11.61 -26.18
C SER A 107 -6.71 -12.13 -25.27
N ALA A 108 -5.88 -13.06 -25.77
CA ALA A 108 -4.75 -13.59 -25.01
C ALA A 108 -3.81 -12.48 -24.46
N PRO A 109 -3.48 -11.42 -25.22
CA PRO A 109 -2.71 -10.29 -24.69
C PRO A 109 -3.41 -9.57 -23.53
N ALA A 110 -4.72 -9.35 -23.61
CA ALA A 110 -5.47 -8.71 -22.54
C ALA A 110 -5.48 -9.56 -21.26
N THR A 111 -5.56 -10.89 -21.40
CA THR A 111 -5.44 -11.82 -20.26
C THR A 111 -4.08 -11.73 -19.58
N LEU A 112 -3.00 -11.64 -20.36
CA LEU A 112 -1.63 -11.49 -19.83
C LEU A 112 -1.44 -10.15 -19.10
N VAL A 113 -1.96 -9.05 -19.64
CA VAL A 113 -1.92 -7.73 -18.99
C VAL A 113 -2.69 -7.76 -17.68
N GLN A 114 -3.90 -8.31 -17.66
CA GLN A 114 -4.68 -8.43 -16.43
C GLN A 114 -3.98 -9.33 -15.40
N ALA A 115 -3.37 -10.43 -15.81
CA ALA A 115 -2.58 -11.26 -14.91
C ALA A 115 -1.39 -10.50 -14.31
N ALA A 116 -0.68 -9.68 -15.10
CA ALA A 116 0.40 -8.84 -14.61
C ALA A 116 -0.12 -7.81 -13.58
N LEU A 117 -1.29 -7.22 -13.82
CA LEU A 117 -1.94 -6.33 -12.88
C LEU A 117 -2.33 -7.03 -11.57
N LEU A 118 -2.77 -8.29 -11.59
CA LEU A 118 -3.00 -9.06 -10.34
C LEU A 118 -1.72 -9.23 -9.51
N VAL A 119 -0.59 -9.45 -10.17
CA VAL A 119 0.71 -9.61 -9.51
C VAL A 119 1.14 -8.32 -8.80
N VAL A 120 0.83 -7.16 -9.37
CA VAL A 120 1.29 -5.85 -8.85
C VAL A 120 0.25 -5.18 -7.94
N ASN A 121 -1.04 -5.26 -8.24
CA ASN A 121 -2.11 -4.56 -7.51
C ASN A 121 -2.31 -5.10 -6.09
N GLY A 122 -2.76 -4.28 -5.14
CA GLY A 122 -3.01 -4.76 -3.78
C GLY A 122 -4.24 -5.65 -3.59
N SER A 123 -4.88 -6.17 -4.65
CA SER A 123 -5.94 -7.18 -4.57
C SER A 123 -5.63 -8.34 -5.51
N SER A 124 -5.99 -9.55 -5.10
CA SER A 124 -5.89 -10.77 -5.91
C SER A 124 -7.20 -11.11 -6.62
N ASN A 125 -8.21 -10.23 -6.54
CA ASN A 125 -9.53 -10.42 -7.12
C ASN A 125 -9.61 -9.72 -8.50
N PRO A 126 -9.77 -10.48 -9.61
CA PRO A 126 -9.94 -9.92 -10.96
C PRO A 126 -11.08 -8.89 -11.10
N ALA A 127 -12.16 -8.99 -10.32
CA ALA A 127 -13.26 -8.00 -10.36
C ALA A 127 -12.84 -6.60 -9.90
N LYS A 128 -11.78 -6.49 -9.09
CA LYS A 128 -11.31 -5.24 -8.49
C LYS A 128 -10.15 -4.61 -9.27
N GLN A 129 -9.88 -5.06 -10.48
CA GLN A 129 -8.80 -4.51 -11.30
C GLN A 129 -9.10 -3.07 -11.72
N PRO A 130 -8.07 -2.21 -11.82
CA PRO A 130 -8.21 -0.86 -12.35
C PRO A 130 -8.81 -0.93 -13.76
N LYS A 131 -9.91 -0.23 -13.96
CA LYS A 131 -10.52 -0.08 -15.28
C LYS A 131 -10.13 1.29 -15.82
N LEU A 132 -9.76 1.34 -17.09
CA LEU A 132 -9.62 2.60 -17.82
C LEU A 132 -11.02 3.20 -17.94
N VAL A 133 -11.25 4.34 -17.30
CA VAL A 133 -12.54 5.02 -17.40
C VAL A 133 -12.49 5.94 -18.61
N THR A 134 -13.39 5.72 -19.56
CA THR A 134 -13.55 6.58 -20.74
C THR A 134 -14.90 7.28 -20.64
N GLU A 135 -14.91 8.60 -20.44
CA GLU A 135 -16.17 9.38 -20.33
C GLU A 135 -16.79 9.74 -21.70
N GLY A 136 -16.37 9.07 -22.78
CA GLY A 136 -16.86 9.35 -24.12
C GLY A 136 -16.32 10.67 -24.70
N PRO A 137 -16.97 11.26 -25.72
CA PRO A 137 -16.42 12.36 -26.53
C PRO A 137 -16.24 13.71 -25.81
N ASN A 138 -16.58 13.83 -24.53
CA ASN A 138 -16.58 15.08 -23.78
C ASN A 138 -15.32 15.32 -22.92
N HIS A 139 -14.32 14.42 -22.94
CA HIS A 139 -13.09 14.63 -22.17
C HIS A 139 -12.19 15.70 -22.82
N THR A 140 -11.92 16.79 -22.10
CA THR A 140 -11.22 17.97 -22.64
C THR A 140 -9.76 18.06 -22.19
N VAL A 141 -8.92 18.75 -22.98
CA VAL A 141 -7.54 19.11 -22.59
C VAL A 141 -7.50 19.87 -21.27
N ARG A 142 -8.55 20.66 -20.99
CA ARG A 142 -8.70 21.38 -19.72
C ARG A 142 -8.75 20.42 -18.52
N ALA A 143 -9.44 19.28 -18.64
CA ALA A 143 -9.51 18.29 -17.57
C ALA A 143 -8.13 17.70 -17.27
N ASP A 144 -7.32 17.42 -18.31
CA ASP A 144 -5.95 16.93 -18.12
C ASP A 144 -5.03 17.99 -17.50
N LEU A 145 -5.22 19.28 -17.82
CA LEU A 145 -4.48 20.37 -17.17
C LEU A 145 -4.85 20.50 -15.69
N VAL A 146 -6.13 20.38 -15.33
CA VAL A 146 -6.59 20.36 -13.92
C VAL A 146 -6.00 19.16 -13.18
N PHE A 147 -5.96 17.99 -13.80
CA PHE A 147 -5.29 16.79 -13.27
C PHE A 147 -3.79 17.04 -13.00
N LEU A 148 -3.07 17.68 -13.93
CA LEU A 148 -1.66 18.01 -13.75
C LEU A 148 -1.44 19.03 -12.63
N LEU A 149 -2.17 20.15 -12.65
CA LEU A 149 -2.05 21.23 -11.66
C LEU A 149 -2.41 20.76 -10.25
N SER A 150 -3.46 19.95 -10.10
CA SER A 150 -3.82 19.35 -8.81
C SER A 150 -2.73 18.42 -8.29
N THR A 151 -2.07 17.66 -9.17
CA THR A 151 -0.95 16.77 -8.82
C THR A 151 0.26 17.57 -8.37
N ILE A 152 0.65 18.63 -9.10
CA ILE A 152 1.76 19.52 -8.72
C ILE A 152 1.47 20.19 -7.37
N ARG A 153 0.26 20.73 -7.18
CA ARG A 153 -0.18 21.32 -5.92
C ARG A 153 -0.04 20.34 -4.76
N ARG A 154 -0.48 19.08 -4.95
CA ARG A 154 -0.36 18.03 -3.93
C ARG A 154 1.12 17.78 -3.58
N MET A 155 2.00 17.67 -4.56
CA MET A 155 3.43 17.47 -4.32
C MET A 155 4.06 18.62 -3.50
N LEU A 156 3.69 19.87 -3.77
CA LEU A 156 4.16 21.04 -3.02
C LEU A 156 3.69 20.99 -1.56
N VAL A 157 2.43 20.62 -1.32
CA VAL A 157 1.88 20.43 0.02
C VAL A 157 2.63 19.34 0.77
N LEU A 158 2.85 18.18 0.15
CA LEU A 158 3.59 17.06 0.74
C LEU A 158 5.03 17.45 1.08
N ASN A 159 5.71 18.16 0.19
CA ASN A 159 7.08 18.64 0.45
C ASN A 159 7.12 19.61 1.64
N SER A 160 6.13 20.49 1.74
CA SER A 160 6.01 21.45 2.85
C SER A 160 5.80 20.75 4.19
N PHE A 161 4.88 19.78 4.25
CA PHE A 161 4.66 18.98 5.46
C PHE A 161 5.92 18.20 5.84
N GLY A 162 6.53 17.51 4.89
CA GLY A 162 7.76 16.77 5.15
C GLY A 162 8.89 17.66 5.68
N LEU A 163 9.08 18.85 5.11
CA LEU A 163 10.08 19.81 5.58
C LEU A 163 9.78 20.33 6.99
N LEU A 164 8.52 20.69 7.26
CA LEU A 164 8.09 21.08 8.61
C LEU A 164 8.35 19.97 9.63
N GLY A 165 8.04 18.73 9.30
CA GLY A 165 8.33 17.57 10.14
C GLY A 165 9.83 17.40 10.41
N LEU A 166 10.67 17.53 9.37
CA LEU A 166 12.13 17.44 9.50
C LEU A 166 12.68 18.51 10.46
N TYR A 167 12.26 19.77 10.31
CA TYR A 167 12.71 20.85 11.18
C TYR A 167 12.17 20.72 12.61
N CYS A 168 10.94 20.22 12.78
CA CYS A 168 10.41 19.88 14.10
C CYS A 168 11.25 18.79 14.76
N TRP A 169 11.63 17.74 14.02
CA TRP A 169 12.46 16.66 14.55
C TRP A 169 13.85 17.15 14.95
N LYS A 170 14.47 17.94 14.08
CA LYS A 170 15.77 18.57 14.32
C LYS A 170 15.74 19.46 15.57
N SER A 171 14.67 20.22 15.79
CA SER A 171 14.55 21.13 16.94
C SER A 171 14.65 20.43 18.31
N VAL A 172 14.28 19.15 18.38
CA VAL A 172 14.38 18.34 19.61
C VAL A 172 15.81 17.89 19.89
N HIS A 173 16.68 17.94 18.88
CA HIS A 173 18.09 17.56 18.96
C HIS A 173 19.02 18.79 19.02
N ASP A 174 18.47 20.01 19.07
CA ASP A 174 19.23 21.24 19.22
C ASP A 174 19.39 21.58 20.71
N ASP A 175 20.62 21.48 21.21
CA ASP A 175 20.96 21.72 22.63
C ASP A 175 20.53 23.12 23.11
N ARG A 176 20.55 24.13 22.24
CA ARG A 176 20.13 25.50 22.61
C ARG A 176 18.62 25.57 22.84
N LEU A 177 17.85 24.91 21.98
CA LEU A 177 16.39 24.87 22.09
C LEU A 177 15.95 23.97 23.25
N VAL A 178 16.60 22.82 23.43
CA VAL A 178 16.35 21.90 24.56
C VAL A 178 16.69 22.56 25.89
N GLY A 179 17.79 23.31 25.96
CA GLY A 179 18.16 24.08 27.16
C GLY A 179 17.10 25.11 27.55
N ARG A 180 16.43 25.73 26.56
CA ARG A 180 15.34 26.69 26.79
C ARG A 180 13.99 26.03 27.08
N TYR A 181 13.73 24.87 26.49
CA TYR A 181 12.47 24.13 26.61
C TYR A 181 12.72 22.64 26.92
N PRO A 182 13.00 22.28 28.18
CA PRO A 182 13.33 20.89 28.57
C PRO A 182 12.24 19.87 28.23
N MET A 183 10.99 20.33 28.10
CA MET A 183 9.86 19.50 27.66
C MET A 183 10.05 18.87 26.28
N LEU A 184 10.84 19.48 25.39
CA LEU A 184 11.12 18.93 24.05
C LEU A 184 11.80 17.56 24.17
N LYS A 185 12.81 17.45 25.05
CA LYS A 185 13.52 16.19 25.29
C LYS A 185 12.63 15.12 25.92
N ARG A 186 11.68 15.52 26.78
CA ARG A 186 10.71 14.59 27.38
C ARG A 186 9.81 13.93 26.34
N TYR A 187 9.47 14.63 25.27
CA TYR A 187 8.57 14.15 24.21
C TYR A 187 9.30 13.73 22.93
N GLU A 188 10.62 13.55 22.98
CA GLU A 188 11.45 13.24 21.81
C GLU A 188 10.97 11.99 21.06
N ALA A 189 10.66 10.92 21.78
CA ALA A 189 10.24 9.66 21.18
C ALA A 189 8.86 9.78 20.50
N GLN A 190 7.94 10.53 21.10
CA GLN A 190 6.62 10.81 20.54
C GLN A 190 6.71 11.72 19.31
N MET A 191 7.53 12.78 19.38
CA MET A 191 7.78 13.68 18.24
C MET A 191 8.44 12.92 17.09
N THR A 192 9.41 12.07 17.38
CA THR A 192 10.04 11.18 16.40
C THR A 192 9.00 10.29 15.73
N ALA A 193 8.09 9.67 16.50
CA ALA A 193 7.03 8.84 15.95
C ALA A 193 6.07 9.60 15.03
N VAL A 194 5.67 10.81 15.42
CA VAL A 194 4.82 11.68 14.58
C VAL A 194 5.52 12.06 13.28
N VAL A 195 6.79 12.48 13.34
CA VAL A 195 7.55 12.88 12.15
C VAL A 195 7.78 11.69 11.22
N TRP A 196 8.09 10.51 11.75
CA TRP A 196 8.20 9.31 10.93
C TRP A 196 6.88 8.92 10.27
N GLY A 197 5.75 9.03 10.97
CA GLY A 197 4.42 8.87 10.37
C GLY A 197 4.18 9.84 9.22
N LEU A 198 4.62 11.10 9.37
CA LEU A 198 4.55 12.12 8.32
C LEU A 198 5.44 11.77 7.12
N PHE A 199 6.67 11.28 7.35
CA PHE A 199 7.57 10.82 6.27
C PHE A 199 7.01 9.62 5.52
N CYS A 200 6.43 8.65 6.23
CA CYS A 200 5.74 7.52 5.59
C CYS A 200 4.57 8.00 4.73
N TRP A 201 3.69 8.85 5.26
CA TRP A 201 2.57 9.40 4.50
C TRP A 201 3.03 10.16 3.26
N THR A 202 3.92 11.15 3.44
CA THR A 202 4.42 12.01 2.36
C THR A 202 5.17 11.21 1.29
N GLY A 203 5.96 10.20 1.67
CA GLY A 203 6.67 9.33 0.73
C GLY A 203 5.74 8.47 -0.13
N ILE A 204 4.72 7.84 0.48
CA ILE A 204 3.74 7.02 -0.24
C ILE A 204 2.92 7.89 -1.19
N ASP A 205 2.39 9.02 -0.71
CA ASP A 205 1.52 9.89 -1.51
C ASP A 205 2.29 10.55 -2.66
N LEU A 206 3.57 10.90 -2.44
CA LEU A 206 4.46 11.39 -3.48
C LEU A 206 4.70 10.35 -4.57
N THR A 207 4.86 9.07 -4.22
CA THR A 207 4.93 7.98 -5.19
C THR A 207 3.65 7.91 -6.04
N GLY A 208 2.49 8.10 -5.41
CA GLY A 208 1.21 8.24 -6.10
C GLY A 208 1.16 9.41 -7.07
N CYS A 209 1.70 10.57 -6.68
CA CYS A 209 1.83 11.72 -7.57
C CYS A 209 2.74 11.43 -8.77
N LEU A 210 3.85 10.71 -8.58
CA LEU A 210 4.72 10.32 -9.69
C LEU A 210 4.02 9.40 -10.69
N VAL A 211 3.21 8.44 -10.22
CA VAL A 211 2.38 7.59 -11.09
C VAL A 211 1.38 8.43 -11.89
N ARG A 212 0.75 9.43 -11.25
CA ARG A 212 -0.15 10.37 -11.92
C ARG A 212 0.57 11.17 -13.01
N LEU A 213 1.76 11.70 -12.72
CA LEU A 213 2.57 12.41 -13.72
C LEU A 213 2.96 11.49 -14.89
N ALA A 214 3.34 10.24 -14.61
CA ALA A 214 3.65 9.26 -15.64
C ALA A 214 2.44 8.92 -16.53
N ALA A 215 1.24 8.82 -15.96
CA ALA A 215 0.00 8.60 -16.71
C ALA A 215 -0.31 9.80 -17.63
N PHE A 216 -0.19 11.03 -17.12
CA PHE A 216 -0.33 12.25 -17.92
C PHE A 216 0.70 12.34 -19.05
N ALA A 217 1.97 12.05 -18.77
CA ALA A 217 3.03 12.03 -19.76
C ALA A 217 2.75 10.99 -20.85
N SER A 218 2.35 9.77 -20.44
CA SER A 218 1.99 8.70 -21.38
C SER A 218 0.83 9.12 -22.29
N LYS A 219 -0.19 9.79 -21.74
CA LYS A 219 -1.35 10.27 -22.50
C LYS A 219 -0.96 11.39 -23.48
N SER A 220 -0.07 12.28 -23.04
CA SER A 220 0.46 13.36 -23.86
C SER A 220 1.28 12.81 -25.03
N VAL A 221 2.19 11.86 -24.77
CA VAL A 221 2.97 11.17 -25.81
C VAL A 221 2.05 10.43 -26.78
N HIS A 222 1.04 9.72 -26.26
CA HIS A 222 0.06 9.05 -27.12
C HIS A 222 -0.66 10.02 -28.07
N ARG A 223 -1.11 11.18 -27.58
CA ARG A 223 -1.74 12.21 -28.43
C ARG A 223 -0.80 12.78 -29.49
N LEU A 224 0.49 12.94 -29.17
CA LEU A 224 1.49 13.41 -30.13
C LEU A 224 1.79 12.37 -31.22
N LEU A 225 1.78 11.08 -30.86
CA LEU A 225 2.11 9.99 -31.77
C LEU A 225 0.90 9.45 -32.54
N ALA A 226 -0.32 9.59 -32.01
CA ALA A 226 -1.54 9.04 -32.62
C ALA A 226 -1.75 9.47 -34.09
N PRO A 227 -1.50 10.72 -34.51
CA PRO A 227 -1.58 11.12 -35.92
C PRO A 227 -0.60 10.39 -36.85
N ALA A 228 0.50 9.87 -36.32
CA ALA A 228 1.57 9.21 -37.09
C ALA A 228 1.39 7.69 -37.19
N ILE A 229 0.42 7.09 -36.48
CA ILE A 229 0.21 5.64 -36.46
C ILE A 229 -1.00 5.28 -37.35
N PRO A 230 -0.82 4.49 -38.43
CA PRO A 230 -1.92 4.06 -39.28
C PRO A 230 -2.98 3.28 -38.47
N SER A 231 -4.24 3.68 -38.62
CA SER A 231 -5.41 3.18 -37.88
C SER A 231 -5.68 1.67 -38.04
N HIS A 232 -5.03 0.98 -38.99
CA HIS A 232 -5.16 -0.46 -39.21
C HIS A 232 -4.21 -1.32 -38.32
N ARG A 233 -3.28 -0.70 -37.58
CA ARG A 233 -2.31 -1.42 -36.72
C ARG A 233 -2.61 -1.33 -35.22
N LEU A 234 -3.56 -0.49 -34.80
CA LEU A 234 -3.96 -0.44 -33.41
C LEU A 234 -5.06 -1.48 -33.16
N PRO A 235 -4.86 -2.45 -32.25
CA PRO A 235 -5.96 -3.30 -31.81
C PRO A 235 -7.11 -2.42 -31.29
N ALA A 236 -8.33 -2.95 -31.26
CA ALA A 236 -9.57 -2.30 -30.79
C ALA A 236 -9.55 -1.95 -29.28
N ALA A 237 -8.49 -1.29 -28.83
CA ALA A 237 -8.30 -0.75 -27.52
C ALA A 237 -8.98 0.63 -27.45
N PRO A 238 -9.56 1.00 -26.29
CA PRO A 238 -10.11 2.33 -26.10
C PRO A 238 -9.04 3.38 -26.39
N ASP A 239 -9.41 4.41 -27.17
CA ASP A 239 -8.56 5.56 -27.48
C ASP A 239 -8.05 6.18 -26.17
N PHE A 240 -6.76 5.99 -25.89
CA PHE A 240 -6.14 6.42 -24.63
C PHE A 240 -6.22 7.94 -24.46
N SER A 241 -6.40 8.70 -25.56
CA SER A 241 -6.63 10.14 -25.50
C SER A 241 -7.94 10.53 -24.82
N ARG A 242 -8.91 9.61 -24.73
CA ARG A 242 -10.25 9.79 -24.13
C ARG A 242 -10.37 9.28 -22.70
N VAL A 243 -9.30 8.72 -22.15
CA VAL A 243 -9.28 8.20 -20.78
C VAL A 243 -9.34 9.35 -19.78
N ASP A 244 -10.28 9.31 -18.84
CA ASP A 244 -10.29 10.23 -17.70
C ASP A 244 -9.19 9.81 -16.72
N LEU A 245 -8.13 10.62 -16.65
CA LEU A 245 -6.99 10.37 -15.79
C LEU A 245 -7.33 10.51 -14.30
N GLU A 246 -8.29 11.35 -13.92
CA GLU A 246 -8.62 11.58 -12.52
C GLU A 246 -9.29 10.35 -11.91
N GLN A 247 -10.24 9.75 -12.65
CA GLN A 247 -10.90 8.51 -12.23
C GLN A 247 -10.03 7.27 -12.40
N THR A 248 -9.19 7.24 -13.44
CA THR A 248 -8.31 6.09 -13.70
C THR A 248 -7.14 6.03 -12.71
N CYS A 249 -6.56 7.18 -12.36
CA CYS A 249 -5.39 7.30 -11.51
C CYS A 249 -5.65 8.26 -10.34
N PRO A 250 -6.59 7.95 -9.42
CA PRO A 250 -6.90 8.82 -8.29
C PRO A 250 -5.69 8.95 -7.35
N PHE A 251 -5.69 9.98 -6.51
CA PHE A 251 -4.69 10.08 -5.42
C PHE A 251 -4.76 8.85 -4.50
N LEU A 252 -3.60 8.39 -4.05
CA LEU A 252 -3.52 7.24 -3.14
C LEU A 252 -4.19 7.55 -1.79
N PHE A 253 -4.14 8.81 -1.36
CA PHE A 253 -4.80 9.33 -0.17
C PHE A 253 -5.93 10.28 -0.59
N ALA A 254 -7.16 9.78 -0.58
CA ALA A 254 -8.34 10.58 -0.89
C ALA A 254 -8.54 11.73 0.13
N ASN A 255 -8.32 11.45 1.41
CA ASN A 255 -8.39 12.43 2.49
C ASN A 255 -7.03 12.55 3.20
N SER A 256 -6.80 13.66 3.89
CA SER A 256 -5.58 13.84 4.68
C SER A 256 -5.61 12.97 5.94
N PRO A 257 -4.53 12.19 6.26
CA PRO A 257 -4.40 11.46 7.52
C PRO A 257 -4.61 12.33 8.77
N LEU A 258 -4.21 13.60 8.69
CA LEU A 258 -4.26 14.54 9.80
C LEU A 258 -5.69 14.96 10.19
N GLU A 259 -6.66 14.74 9.31
CA GLU A 259 -8.06 15.13 9.56
C GLU A 259 -8.86 14.07 10.32
N ALA A 260 -8.31 12.85 10.43
CA ALA A 260 -9.00 11.69 10.99
C ALA A 260 -9.39 11.89 12.47
N SER A 261 -10.66 11.65 12.79
CA SER A 261 -11.22 11.80 14.14
C SER A 261 -11.58 10.47 14.82
N SER A 262 -11.22 9.34 14.21
CA SER A 262 -11.28 8.00 14.80
C SER A 262 -10.23 7.12 14.13
N ILE A 263 -9.79 6.07 14.82
CA ILE A 263 -8.88 5.05 14.28
C ILE A 263 -9.54 4.31 13.11
N SER A 264 -10.85 4.02 13.21
CA SER A 264 -11.59 3.44 12.09
C SER A 264 -11.63 4.36 10.87
N ALA A 265 -11.76 5.67 11.05
CA ALA A 265 -11.70 6.62 9.94
C ALA A 265 -10.28 6.75 9.39
N PHE A 266 -9.27 6.79 10.27
CA PHE A 266 -7.86 6.88 9.91
C PHE A 266 -7.49 5.78 8.91
N TRP A 267 -7.60 4.51 9.31
CA TRP A 267 -7.21 3.38 8.46
C TRP A 267 -8.20 3.08 7.32
N GLY A 268 -9.47 3.49 7.44
CA GLY A 268 -10.50 3.18 6.47
C GLY A 268 -10.68 4.21 5.35
N ARG A 269 -10.36 5.48 5.58
CA ARG A 269 -10.66 6.59 4.64
C ARG A 269 -9.58 7.65 4.51
N HIS A 270 -8.74 7.81 5.53
CA HIS A 270 -7.70 8.84 5.54
C HIS A 270 -6.28 8.28 5.30
N TRP A 271 -6.10 6.97 5.42
CA TRP A 271 -4.90 6.25 4.99
C TRP A 271 -5.11 5.63 3.61
N HIS A 272 -4.03 5.32 2.90
CA HIS A 272 -4.12 4.78 1.55
C HIS A 272 -4.87 3.43 1.52
N THR A 273 -5.67 3.21 0.47
CA THR A 273 -6.46 1.97 0.30
C THR A 273 -5.76 0.91 -0.54
N VAL A 274 -4.54 1.21 -1.05
CA VAL A 274 -3.77 0.35 -1.96
C VAL A 274 -3.70 -1.11 -1.49
N LEU A 275 -3.45 -1.35 -0.20
CA LEU A 275 -3.26 -2.70 0.37
C LEU A 275 -4.52 -3.25 1.05
N GLN A 276 -5.60 -2.46 1.09
CA GLN A 276 -6.82 -2.84 1.78
C GLN A 276 -7.46 -4.10 1.19
N GLY A 277 -7.40 -4.27 -0.13
CA GLY A 277 -7.87 -5.47 -0.82
C GLY A 277 -7.20 -6.73 -0.27
N LEU A 278 -5.87 -6.71 -0.18
CA LEU A 278 -5.06 -7.82 0.32
C LEU A 278 -5.38 -8.13 1.78
N PHE A 279 -5.49 -7.12 2.65
CA PHE A 279 -5.81 -7.34 4.07
C PHE A 279 -7.20 -7.93 4.26
N VAL A 280 -8.17 -7.50 3.44
CA VAL A 280 -9.52 -8.08 3.47
C VAL A 280 -9.49 -9.53 2.97
N GLU A 281 -8.84 -9.78 1.83
CA GLU A 281 -8.81 -11.09 1.17
C GLU A 281 -8.00 -12.13 1.94
N ALA A 282 -6.81 -11.78 2.41
CA ALA A 282 -5.91 -12.68 3.13
C ALA A 282 -6.16 -12.73 4.64
N GLY A 283 -6.83 -11.73 5.20
CA GLY A 283 -7.02 -11.59 6.65
C GLY A 283 -8.47 -11.67 7.08
N ALA A 284 -9.27 -10.68 6.68
CA ALA A 284 -10.64 -10.55 7.16
C ALA A 284 -11.54 -11.72 6.73
N VAL A 285 -11.51 -12.08 5.45
CA VAL A 285 -12.32 -13.17 4.87
C VAL A 285 -12.00 -14.52 5.52
N PRO A 286 -10.74 -14.99 5.55
CA PRO A 286 -10.42 -16.30 6.11
C PRO A 286 -10.69 -16.36 7.61
N LEU A 287 -10.35 -15.33 8.38
CA LEU A 287 -10.59 -15.36 9.83
C LEU A 287 -12.09 -15.34 10.17
N THR A 288 -12.89 -14.56 9.42
CA THR A 288 -14.36 -14.59 9.57
C THR A 288 -14.93 -15.96 9.20
N SER A 289 -14.37 -16.61 8.17
CA SER A 289 -14.80 -17.93 7.72
C SER A 289 -14.44 -19.01 8.74
N LEU A 290 -13.26 -18.91 9.36
CA LEU A 290 -12.82 -19.77 10.46
C LEU A 290 -13.74 -19.65 11.67
N VAL A 291 -14.13 -18.42 12.05
CA VAL A 291 -15.10 -18.21 13.14
C VAL A 291 -16.46 -18.81 12.80
N ARG A 292 -16.96 -18.63 11.56
CA ARG A 292 -18.21 -19.28 11.14
C ARG A 292 -18.12 -20.80 11.22
N TRP A 293 -17.01 -21.36 10.76
CA TRP A 293 -16.77 -22.81 10.82
C TRP A 293 -16.70 -23.31 12.26
N ALA A 294 -16.02 -22.60 13.16
CA ALA A 294 -15.89 -22.97 14.57
C ALA A 294 -17.22 -22.96 15.33
N PHE A 295 -18.18 -22.12 14.90
CA PHE A 295 -19.53 -22.10 15.46
C PHE A 295 -20.45 -23.20 14.89
N GLY A 296 -20.01 -23.93 13.85
CA GLY A 296 -20.73 -25.06 13.28
C GLY A 296 -22.13 -24.68 12.79
N THR A 297 -23.15 -25.33 13.35
CA THR A 297 -24.57 -25.06 13.05
C THR A 297 -25.12 -23.83 13.77
N HIS A 298 -24.43 -23.32 14.79
CA HIS A 298 -24.85 -22.12 15.50
C HIS A 298 -24.50 -20.87 14.70
N LYS A 299 -25.40 -19.88 14.67
CA LYS A 299 -25.12 -18.61 14.00
C LYS A 299 -24.23 -17.75 14.92
N PRO A 300 -22.96 -17.49 14.57
CA PRO A 300 -22.12 -16.60 15.37
C PRO A 300 -22.72 -15.18 15.38
N PRO A 301 -22.58 -14.45 16.50
CA PRO A 301 -23.12 -13.11 16.60
C PRO A 301 -22.49 -12.18 15.55
N PRO A 302 -23.27 -11.34 14.84
CA PRO A 302 -22.76 -10.49 13.76
C PRO A 302 -21.63 -9.55 14.18
N LYS A 303 -21.65 -9.09 15.44
CA LYS A 303 -20.56 -8.27 16.01
C LYS A 303 -19.26 -9.04 16.05
N LEU A 304 -19.27 -10.30 16.50
CA LEU A 304 -18.06 -11.13 16.56
C LEU A 304 -17.46 -11.35 15.18
N LEU A 305 -18.27 -11.64 14.17
CA LEU A 305 -17.80 -11.79 12.78
C LEU A 305 -17.14 -10.51 12.25
N ARG A 306 -17.70 -9.34 12.57
CA ARG A 306 -17.11 -8.06 12.18
C ARG A 306 -15.78 -7.82 12.88
N LEU A 307 -15.71 -8.07 14.19
CA LEU A 307 -14.48 -7.89 14.97
C LEU A 307 -13.39 -8.86 14.51
N SER A 308 -13.73 -10.13 14.25
CA SER A 308 -12.79 -11.11 13.70
C SER A 308 -12.27 -10.68 12.33
N GLY A 309 -13.13 -10.14 11.46
CA GLY A 309 -12.69 -9.59 10.18
C GLY A 309 -11.67 -8.45 10.34
N ILE A 310 -11.93 -7.52 11.25
CA ILE A 310 -11.03 -6.38 11.53
C ILE A 310 -9.69 -6.87 12.08
N ILE A 311 -9.71 -7.76 13.09
CA ILE A 311 -8.49 -8.33 13.67
C ILE A 311 -7.69 -9.09 12.61
N GLY A 312 -8.35 -9.87 11.75
CA GLY A 312 -7.70 -10.62 10.68
C GLY A 312 -6.99 -9.73 9.67
N ALA A 313 -7.63 -8.62 9.28
CA ALA A 313 -7.01 -7.64 8.38
C ALA A 313 -5.74 -7.01 9.00
N PHE A 314 -5.81 -6.60 10.27
CA PHE A 314 -4.65 -6.03 10.96
C PHE A 314 -3.56 -7.06 11.26
N ALA A 315 -3.90 -8.34 11.44
CA ALA A 315 -2.91 -9.41 11.60
C ALA A 315 -2.08 -9.63 10.33
N VAL A 316 -2.71 -9.63 9.16
CA VAL A 316 -1.98 -9.68 7.87
C VAL A 316 -1.12 -8.44 7.69
N SER A 317 -1.64 -7.27 8.05
CA SER A 317 -0.87 -6.01 8.02
C SER A 317 0.36 -6.07 8.94
N ALA A 318 0.20 -6.59 10.16
CA ALA A 318 1.27 -6.78 11.13
C ALA A 318 2.40 -7.68 10.58
N ILE A 319 2.05 -8.88 10.10
CA ILE A 319 3.01 -9.83 9.52
C ILE A 319 3.79 -9.18 8.38
N MET A 320 3.09 -8.47 7.49
CA MET A 320 3.71 -7.85 6.32
C MET A 320 4.77 -6.81 6.70
N HIS A 321 4.45 -5.93 7.66
CA HIS A 321 5.41 -4.93 8.13
C HIS A 321 6.52 -5.52 8.99
N GLU A 322 6.25 -6.57 9.76
CA GLU A 322 7.29 -7.29 10.53
C GLU A 322 8.34 -7.89 9.60
N VAL A 323 7.91 -8.54 8.51
CA VAL A 323 8.82 -9.07 7.47
C VAL A 323 9.57 -7.92 6.77
N GLY A 324 8.92 -6.78 6.55
CA GLY A 324 9.57 -5.56 6.06
C GLY A 324 10.77 -5.18 6.92
N VAL A 325 10.55 -4.93 8.21
CA VAL A 325 11.60 -4.52 9.15
C VAL A 325 12.66 -5.60 9.30
N TRP A 326 12.26 -6.86 9.40
CA TRP A 326 13.18 -8.00 9.44
C TRP A 326 14.03 -8.12 8.18
N SER A 327 13.59 -7.60 7.03
CA SER A 327 14.42 -7.60 5.82
C SER A 327 15.60 -6.63 5.90
N ALA A 328 15.50 -5.57 6.71
CA ALA A 328 16.53 -4.56 6.87
C ALA A 328 17.50 -4.83 8.03
N GLY A 329 17.07 -5.58 9.04
CA GLY A 329 17.85 -5.83 10.26
C GLY A 329 17.56 -7.18 10.94
N PRO A 330 18.02 -7.39 12.18
CA PRO A 330 17.63 -8.56 12.98
C PRO A 330 16.12 -8.62 13.24
N PHE A 331 15.63 -9.82 13.54
CA PHE A 331 14.23 -10.01 13.89
C PHE A 331 13.93 -9.43 15.29
N ASP A 332 12.92 -8.57 15.39
CA ASP A 332 12.50 -8.00 16.68
C ASP A 332 11.70 -9.03 17.49
N ARG A 333 12.34 -9.67 18.47
CA ARG A 333 11.70 -10.65 19.36
C ARG A 333 10.57 -10.05 20.20
N ARG A 334 10.55 -8.73 20.38
CA ARG A 334 9.47 -8.03 21.10
C ARG A 334 8.26 -7.76 20.21
N LEU A 335 8.36 -8.02 18.90
CA LEU A 335 7.28 -7.86 17.92
C LEU A 335 6.65 -6.45 17.98
N ARG A 336 7.45 -5.40 18.22
CA ARG A 336 6.95 -4.03 18.44
C ARG A 336 6.13 -3.53 17.25
N THR A 337 6.54 -3.90 16.03
CA THR A 337 5.80 -3.61 14.80
C THR A 337 4.45 -4.32 14.78
N SER A 338 4.43 -5.63 15.03
CA SER A 338 3.17 -6.39 15.07
C SER A 338 2.21 -5.89 16.15
N VAL A 339 2.72 -5.54 17.33
CA VAL A 339 1.92 -4.96 18.43
C VAL A 339 1.25 -3.66 17.97
N PHE A 340 1.97 -2.77 17.29
CA PHE A 340 1.38 -1.53 16.76
C PHE A 340 0.20 -1.82 15.82
N PHE A 341 0.38 -2.66 14.81
CA PHE A 341 -0.68 -2.93 13.82
C PHE A 341 -1.87 -3.68 14.43
N LEU A 342 -1.62 -4.68 15.28
CA LEU A 342 -2.70 -5.41 15.97
C LEU A 342 -3.50 -4.51 16.92
N SER A 343 -2.82 -3.57 17.61
CA SER A 343 -3.50 -2.62 18.49
C SER A 343 -4.53 -1.75 17.76
N GLN A 344 -4.34 -1.49 16.46
CA GLN A 344 -5.31 -0.72 15.66
C GLN A 344 -6.63 -1.47 15.52
N GLY A 345 -6.57 -2.80 15.34
CA GLY A 345 -7.75 -3.65 15.34
C GLY A 345 -8.50 -3.59 16.67
N VAL A 346 -7.76 -3.64 17.78
CA VAL A 346 -8.32 -3.47 19.13
C VAL A 346 -8.96 -2.10 19.30
N ALA A 347 -8.31 -1.02 18.85
CA ALA A 347 -8.84 0.34 18.93
C ALA A 347 -10.18 0.48 18.19
N VAL A 348 -10.28 -0.08 16.98
CA VAL A 348 -11.55 -0.08 16.22
C VAL A 348 -12.63 -0.89 16.96
N CYS A 349 -12.26 -1.99 17.63
CA CYS A 349 -13.18 -2.74 18.48
C CYS A 349 -13.67 -1.87 19.66
N LEU A 350 -12.77 -1.13 20.32
CA LEU A 350 -13.09 -0.21 21.41
C LEU A 350 -14.01 0.92 20.92
N GLU A 351 -13.75 1.51 19.75
CA GLU A 351 -14.64 2.52 19.14
C GLU A 351 -16.04 1.95 18.85
N SER A 352 -16.11 0.70 18.41
CA SER A 352 -17.38 0.01 18.21
C SER A 352 -18.11 -0.27 19.53
N ALA A 353 -17.38 -0.59 20.60
CA ALA A 353 -17.94 -0.78 21.94
C ALA A 353 -18.44 0.55 22.52
N PHE A 354 -17.63 1.62 22.41
CA PHE A 354 -18.02 2.98 22.79
C PHE A 354 -19.33 3.36 22.11
N LYS A 355 -19.44 3.17 20.79
CA LYS A 355 -20.69 3.43 20.05
C LYS A 355 -21.86 2.60 20.58
N SER A 356 -21.63 1.35 20.96
CA SER A 356 -22.67 0.48 21.50
C SER A 356 -23.12 0.88 22.90
N LEU A 357 -22.28 1.54 23.69
CA LEU A 357 -22.56 1.94 25.07
C LEU A 357 -23.10 3.37 25.17
N SER A 358 -22.47 4.32 24.48
CA SER A 358 -22.83 5.75 24.54
C SER A 358 -23.88 6.16 23.49
N GLY A 359 -24.14 5.30 22.49
CA GLY A 359 -24.92 5.65 21.31
C GLY A 359 -24.21 6.59 20.32
N GLN A 360 -23.04 7.13 20.69
CA GLN A 360 -22.30 8.13 19.91
C GLN A 360 -21.07 7.52 19.23
N ARG A 361 -20.73 8.03 18.04
CA ARG A 361 -19.49 7.63 17.35
C ARG A 361 -18.33 8.48 17.83
N VAL A 362 -17.14 7.91 17.93
CA VAL A 362 -15.91 8.69 18.16
C VAL A 362 -15.69 9.62 16.96
N THR A 363 -15.75 10.93 17.21
CA THR A 363 -15.62 11.96 16.17
C THR A 363 -15.23 13.32 16.78
N GLY A 364 -15.07 14.34 15.93
CA GLY A 364 -14.75 15.70 16.33
C GLY A 364 -13.35 15.85 16.95
N PRO A 365 -13.10 16.96 17.67
CA PRO A 365 -11.79 17.25 18.26
C PRO A 365 -11.33 16.22 19.30
N LEU A 366 -12.22 15.75 20.17
CA LEU A 366 -11.90 14.71 21.16
C LEU A 366 -11.56 13.38 20.49
N GLY A 367 -12.28 13.02 19.42
CA GLY A 367 -11.96 11.86 18.60
C GLY A 367 -10.59 11.98 17.94
N ARG A 368 -10.19 13.18 17.50
CA ARG A 368 -8.82 13.44 17.00
C ARG A 368 -7.78 13.19 18.08
N ILE A 369 -7.99 13.72 19.29
CA ILE A 369 -7.07 13.49 20.42
C ILE A 369 -6.95 11.99 20.71
N TRP A 370 -8.06 11.27 20.79
CA TRP A 370 -8.08 9.81 20.94
C TRP A 370 -7.27 9.11 19.84
N THR A 371 -7.52 9.47 18.58
CA THR A 371 -6.88 8.85 17.41
C THR A 371 -5.37 9.04 17.44
N PHE A 372 -4.90 10.28 17.60
CA PHE A 372 -3.47 10.56 17.59
C PHE A 372 -2.77 10.10 18.86
N ALA A 373 -3.41 10.17 20.03
CA ALA A 373 -2.85 9.63 21.25
C ALA A 373 -2.62 8.11 21.12
N TRP A 374 -3.59 7.37 20.57
CA TRP A 374 -3.46 5.93 20.34
C TRP A 374 -2.34 5.60 19.34
N LEU A 375 -2.32 6.30 18.20
CA LEU A 375 -1.29 6.11 17.17
C LEU A 375 0.12 6.41 17.70
N ILE A 376 0.28 7.49 18.48
CA ILE A 376 1.57 7.86 19.06
C ILE A 376 1.99 6.86 20.12
N PHE A 377 1.09 6.49 21.04
CA PHE A 377 1.40 5.58 22.14
C PHE A 377 1.93 4.22 21.65
N PHE A 378 1.23 3.60 20.68
CA PHE A 378 1.69 2.34 20.11
C PHE A 378 2.76 2.52 19.03
N GLY A 379 2.81 3.69 18.37
CA GLY A 379 3.74 3.98 17.28
C GLY A 379 5.17 4.22 17.76
N THR A 380 5.35 4.85 18.92
CA THR A 380 6.68 5.11 19.50
C THR A 380 7.57 3.86 19.58
N PRO A 381 7.19 2.76 20.26
CA PRO A 381 8.05 1.58 20.34
C PRO A 381 8.31 0.94 18.98
N MET A 382 7.36 1.00 18.05
CA MET A 382 7.56 0.52 16.68
C MET A 382 8.61 1.35 15.94
N ILE A 383 8.52 2.68 15.99
CA ILE A 383 9.47 3.57 15.31
C ILE A 383 10.86 3.44 15.91
N ASP A 384 10.99 3.25 17.23
CA ASP A 384 12.27 2.96 17.85
C ASP A 384 12.88 1.67 17.27
N ALA A 385 12.10 0.60 17.14
CA ALA A 385 12.53 -0.66 16.52
C ALA A 385 12.94 -0.49 15.05
N TRP A 386 12.24 0.37 14.31
CA TRP A 386 12.55 0.64 12.91
C TRP A 386 13.88 1.39 12.78
N LEU A 387 14.08 2.42 13.59
CA LEU A 387 15.30 3.22 13.61
C LEU A 387 16.53 2.38 14.00
N GLU A 388 16.39 1.50 14.99
CA GLU A 388 17.42 0.51 15.38
C GLU A 388 17.81 -0.39 14.20
N ASN A 389 16.84 -0.96 13.49
CA ASN A 389 17.08 -1.89 12.37
C ASN A 389 17.64 -1.19 11.12
N LEU A 390 17.20 0.04 10.87
CA LEU A 390 17.68 0.86 9.77
C LEU A 390 19.09 1.41 10.00
N THR A 391 19.64 1.32 11.22
CA THR A 391 20.90 1.97 11.64
C THR A 391 20.96 3.42 11.16
N TYR A 392 19.84 4.13 11.32
CA TYR A 392 19.62 5.40 10.67
C TYR A 392 20.44 6.52 11.32
N ASP A 393 21.38 7.11 10.58
CA ASP A 393 22.15 8.26 11.06
C ASP A 393 21.33 9.55 10.93
N LYS A 394 20.63 9.89 12.03
CA LYS A 394 19.82 11.10 12.13
C LYS A 394 20.68 12.36 12.00
N GLN A 395 21.92 12.33 12.51
CA GLN A 395 22.78 13.51 12.58
C GLN A 395 23.25 13.91 11.18
N LYS A 396 23.73 12.94 10.40
CA LYS A 396 24.12 13.14 9.00
C LYS A 396 22.98 13.74 8.16
N MET A 397 21.73 13.28 8.39
CA MET A 397 20.56 13.85 7.73
C MET A 397 20.32 15.31 8.13
N PHE A 398 20.45 15.65 9.42
CA PHE A 398 20.29 17.03 9.89
C PHE A 398 21.38 17.96 9.34
N ASP A 399 22.62 17.50 9.30
CA ASP A 399 23.76 18.26 8.76
C ASP A 399 23.57 18.55 7.25
N GLU A 400 23.13 17.54 6.49
CA GLU A 400 22.86 17.71 5.06
C GLU A 400 21.65 18.64 4.82
N ALA A 401 20.62 18.57 5.68
CA ALA A 401 19.49 19.49 5.63
C ALA A 401 19.92 20.95 5.92
N GLU A 402 20.84 21.16 6.86
CA GLU A 402 21.43 22.48 7.09
C GLU A 402 22.20 22.99 5.88
N ARG A 403 23.04 22.13 5.28
CA ARG A 403 23.85 22.46 4.11
C ARG A 403 22.99 22.85 2.91
N LEU A 404 21.86 22.19 2.70
CA LEU A 404 20.93 22.51 1.62
C LEU A 404 20.16 23.80 1.90
N GLY A 405 19.80 24.06 3.15
CA GLY A 405 19.02 25.21 3.58
C GLY A 405 17.51 25.08 3.32
N PHE A 406 16.72 25.69 4.20
CA PHE A 406 15.25 25.59 4.21
C PHE A 406 14.61 25.95 2.86
N TRP A 407 14.97 27.12 2.31
CA TRP A 407 14.36 27.63 1.08
C TRP A 407 14.64 26.74 -0.13
N ARG A 408 15.87 26.27 -0.27
CA ARG A 408 16.24 25.35 -1.35
C ARG A 408 15.47 24.05 -1.25
N MET A 409 15.31 23.53 -0.04
CA MET A 409 14.54 22.30 0.17
C MET A 409 13.04 22.50 -0.11
N LEU A 410 12.49 23.66 0.24
CA LEU A 410 11.08 23.99 0.00
C LEU A 410 10.75 24.04 -1.50
N PHE A 411 11.63 24.62 -2.30
CA PHE A 411 11.42 24.80 -3.75
C PHE A 411 11.96 23.65 -4.62
N THR A 412 12.68 22.69 -4.04
CA THR A 412 13.17 21.51 -4.77
C THR A 412 12.34 20.27 -4.41
N PRO A 413 11.28 19.94 -5.17
CA PRO A 413 10.50 18.73 -4.91
C PRO A 413 11.41 17.49 -5.00
N LEU A 414 11.08 16.44 -4.22
CA LEU A 414 11.84 15.17 -4.12
C LEU A 414 13.16 15.24 -3.33
N ILE A 415 13.56 16.39 -2.81
CA ILE A 415 14.79 16.50 -2.02
C ILE A 415 14.71 15.73 -0.70
N LEU A 416 13.54 15.70 -0.05
CA LEU A 416 13.35 15.02 1.22
C LEU A 416 13.43 13.49 1.09
N PRO A 417 12.76 12.83 0.11
CA PRO A 417 13.06 11.43 -0.20
C PRO A 417 14.53 11.19 -0.48
N LYS A 418 15.20 12.07 -1.24
CA LYS A 418 16.62 11.93 -1.52
C LYS A 418 17.48 11.97 -0.25
N LEU A 419 17.13 12.82 0.72
CA LEU A 419 17.78 12.88 2.03
C LEU A 419 17.52 11.63 2.87
N ILE A 420 16.28 11.15 2.90
CA ILE A 420 15.89 9.99 3.70
C ILE A 420 16.49 8.70 3.15
N PHE A 421 16.65 8.61 1.83
CA PHE A 421 17.12 7.42 1.12
C PHE A 421 18.54 7.56 0.55
N SER A 422 19.29 8.64 0.85
CA SER A 422 20.67 8.74 0.40
C SER A 422 21.50 7.60 1.01
N ARG A 423 22.35 6.98 0.20
CA ARG A 423 23.26 5.94 0.68
C ARG A 423 24.16 6.49 1.78
N ASP A 424 24.39 5.66 2.78
CA ASP A 424 25.46 5.89 3.74
C ASP A 424 26.83 5.84 3.08
#